data_AF-A0A3C0XHE8-F1
#
_entry.id   AF-A0A3C0XHE8-F1
#
_cell.length_a   1.000
_cell.length_b   1.000
_cell.length_c   1.000
_cell.angle_alpha   90.00
_cell.angle_beta   90.00
_cell.angle_gamma   90.00
#
_symmetry.space_group_name_H-M   'P 1'
#
loop_
_entity.id
_entity.type
_entity.pdbx_description
1 polymer ?
#
loop_
_entity_poly.entity_id
_entity_poly.type
_entity_poly.pdbx_seq_one_letter_code
_entity_poly.pdbx_strand_id
1 'polypeptide(L)' 'MRSRSRRFTPHRGRHTHLTELLRRGTNLRVIQFRAGHRDLRSSMVYLRVFDDDERRAGALLDDEPPDRR' A
#
# COMPACT_ATOMS: atom_id res chain seq x y z
N MET A 1 -17.63 22.00 -17.89
CA MET A 1 -16.73 21.17 -17.05
C MET A 1 -17.55 20.14 -16.27
N ARG A 2 -17.44 18.84 -16.59
CA ARG A 2 -18.02 17.78 -15.74
C ARG A 2 -17.02 17.49 -14.60
N SER A 3 -17.26 18.08 -13.42
CA SER A 3 -16.53 17.68 -12.22
C SER A 3 -16.89 16.22 -11.93
N ARG A 4 -15.96 15.30 -12.19
CA ARG A 4 -16.03 13.93 -11.69
C ARG A 4 -15.83 14.01 -10.18
N SER A 5 -16.92 14.19 -9.44
CA SER A 5 -16.94 13.95 -8.00
C SER A 5 -16.57 12.49 -7.77
N ARG A 6 -15.26 12.21 -7.61
CA ARG A 6 -14.76 10.90 -7.20
C ARG A 6 -15.39 10.65 -5.83
N ARG A 7 -16.46 9.86 -5.81
CA ARG A 7 -17.17 9.45 -4.60
C ARG A 7 -16.15 8.88 -3.61
N PHE A 8 -15.75 9.68 -2.63
CA PHE A 8 -15.00 9.23 -1.48
C PHE A 8 -15.98 8.46 -0.61
N THR A 9 -15.87 7.14 -0.64
CA THR A 9 -16.67 6.28 0.24
C THR A 9 -15.87 6.00 1.51
N PRO A 10 -16.52 5.74 2.65
CA PRO A 10 -15.85 5.27 3.87
C PRO A 10 -14.94 4.06 3.61
N HIS A 11 -15.34 3.22 2.65
CA HIS A 11 -14.54 2.08 2.20
C HIS A 11 -13.20 2.50 1.58
N ARG A 12 -13.15 3.56 0.75
CA ARG A 12 -11.88 4.10 0.22
C ARG A 12 -10.98 4.64 1.32
N GLY A 13 -11.54 5.36 2.31
CA GLY A 13 -10.76 5.86 3.44
C GLY A 13 -10.13 4.73 4.26
N ARG A 14 -10.92 3.67 4.53
CA ARG A 14 -10.42 2.45 5.19
C ARG A 14 -9.30 1.79 4.38
N HIS A 15 -9.45 1.71 3.06
CA HIS A 15 -8.42 1.17 2.17
C HIS A 15 -7.13 2.00 2.20
N THR A 16 -7.22 3.33 2.12
CA THR A 16 -6.05 4.21 2.22
C THR A 16 -5.33 4.00 3.55
N HIS A 17 -6.05 4.01 4.68
CA HIS A 17 -5.47 3.82 6.01
C HIS A 17 -4.77 2.46 6.17
N LEU A 18 -5.39 1.38 5.71
CA LEU A 18 -4.78 0.04 5.79
C LEU A 18 -3.56 -0.08 4.88
N THR A 19 -3.58 0.56 3.72
CA THR A 19 -2.45 0.62 2.78
C THR A 19 -1.28 1.41 3.38
N GLU A 20 -1.54 2.54 4.05
CA GLU A 20 -0.50 3.30 4.74
C GLU A 20 0.11 2.54 5.92
N LEU A 21 -0.69 1.79 6.68
CA LEU A 21 -0.15 0.93 7.74
C LEU A 21 0.80 -0.12 7.16
N LEU A 22 0.44 -0.74 6.04
CA LEU A 22 1.31 -1.71 5.38
C LEU A 22 2.61 -1.06 4.91
N ARG A 23 2.53 0.12 4.27
CA ARG A 23 3.71 0.88 3.81
C ARG A 23 4.67 1.25 4.93
N ARG A 24 4.17 1.45 6.15
CA ARG A 24 4.99 1.72 7.34
C ARG A 24 5.63 0.45 7.93
N GLY A 25 5.48 -0.71 7.29
CA GLY A 25 5.98 -1.99 7.79
C GLY A 25 5.15 -2.58 8.92
N THR A 26 3.89 -2.15 9.08
CA THR A 26 3.02 -2.71 10.11
C THR A 26 2.73 -4.18 9.82
N ASN A 27 2.85 -5.03 10.84
CA ASN A 27 2.58 -6.46 10.71
C ASN A 27 1.18 -6.75 10.15
N LEU A 28 1.10 -7.66 9.16
CA LEU A 28 -0.14 -8.05 8.49
C LEU A 28 -1.24 -8.51 9.45
N ARG A 29 -0.90 -9.13 10.60
CA ARG A 29 -1.89 -9.51 11.64
C ARG A 29 -2.55 -8.31 12.29
N VAL A 30 -1.83 -7.22 12.49
CA VAL A 30 -2.39 -5.97 13.04
C VAL A 30 -3.31 -5.31 12.02
N ILE A 31 -2.91 -5.32 10.75
CA ILE A 31 -3.73 -4.82 9.64
C ILE A 31 -5.01 -5.66 9.52
N GLN A 32 -4.92 -6.98 9.63
CA GLN A 32 -6.06 -7.90 9.63
C GLN A 32 -7.02 -7.60 10.79
N PHE A 33 -6.50 -7.45 12.01
CA PHE A 33 -7.30 -7.11 13.18
C PHE A 33 -8.04 -5.78 12.99
N ARG A 34 -7.34 -4.74 12.51
CA ARG A 34 -7.94 -3.43 12.20
C ARG A 34 -8.94 -3.48 11.05
N ALA A 35 -8.72 -4.37 10.09
CA ALA A 35 -9.63 -4.62 8.99
C ALA A 35 -10.88 -5.42 9.41
N GLY A 36 -10.89 -6.02 10.62
CA GLY A 36 -12.00 -6.85 11.08
C GLY A 36 -12.17 -8.12 10.23
N HIS A 37 -11.12 -8.54 9.54
CA HIS A 37 -11.17 -9.67 8.62
C HIS A 37 -10.98 -10.98 9.40
N ARG A 38 -11.99 -11.84 9.35
CA ARG A 38 -11.92 -13.20 9.93
C ARG A 38 -10.96 -14.12 9.18
N ASP A 39 -10.65 -13.80 7.91
CA ASP A 39 -9.75 -14.54 7.03
C ASP A 39 -8.62 -13.62 6.53
N LEU A 40 -7.40 -14.14 6.50
CA LEU A 40 -6.21 -13.48 5.97
C LEU A 40 -6.33 -13.22 4.46
N ARG A 41 -7.11 -14.02 3.72
CA ARG A 41 -7.31 -13.86 2.27
C ARG A 41 -7.81 -12.48 1.88
N SER A 42 -8.71 -11.91 2.67
CA SER A 42 -9.23 -10.55 2.43
C SER A 42 -8.19 -9.46 2.68
N SER A 43 -7.16 -9.74 3.49
CA SER A 43 -6.05 -8.81 3.79
C SER A 43 -4.89 -8.95 2.82
N MET A 44 -4.74 -10.10 2.14
CA MET A 44 -3.70 -10.31 1.12
C MET A 44 -3.82 -9.36 -0.07
N VAL A 45 -5.00 -8.76 -0.30
CA VAL A 45 -5.20 -7.70 -1.31
C VAL A 45 -4.21 -6.54 -1.12
N TYR A 46 -3.80 -6.25 0.12
CA TYR A 46 -2.88 -5.16 0.44
C TYR A 46 -1.42 -5.52 0.15
N LEU A 47 -1.03 -6.79 0.22
CA LEU A 47 0.35 -7.23 -0.04
C LEU A 47 0.82 -6.86 -1.45
N ARG A 48 -0.09 -6.86 -2.44
CA ARG A 48 0.24 -6.43 -3.81
C ARG A 48 0.78 -5.00 -3.89
N VAL A 49 0.39 -4.11 -2.98
CA VAL A 49 0.91 -2.74 -2.94
C VAL A 49 2.35 -2.72 -2.43
N PHE A 50 2.70 -3.63 -1.52
CA PHE A 50 4.04 -3.73 -0.99
C PHE A 50 5.03 -4.21 -2.06
N ASP A 51 4.67 -5.23 -2.86
CA ASP A 51 5.51 -5.71 -3.97
C ASP A 51 5.77 -4.64 -5.03
N ASP A 52 4.78 -3.77 -5.30
CA ASP A 52 4.94 -2.63 -6.21
C ASP A 52 5.83 -1.53 -5.60
N ASP A 53 5.69 -1.26 -4.30
CA ASP A 53 6.51 -0.27 -3.59
C ASP A 53 7.96 -0.76 -3.43
N GLU A 54 8.21 -2.05 -3.15
CA GLU A 54 9.56 -2.64 -3.11
C GLU A 54 10.23 -2.58 -4.49
N ARG A 55 9.53 -2.97 -5.55
CA ARG A 55 10.08 -2.89 -6.92
C ARG A 55 10.41 -1.45 -7.31
N ARG A 56 9.58 -0.49 -6.91
CA ARG A 56 9.84 0.92 -7.14
C ARG A 56 11.01 1.44 -6.32
N ALA A 57 11.15 0.98 -5.07
CA ALA A 57 12.29 1.32 -4.23
C ALA A 57 13.60 0.75 -4.79
N GLY A 58 13.60 -0.51 -5.24
CA GLY A 58 14.73 -1.14 -5.92
C GLY A 58 15.16 -0.36 -7.16
N ALA A 59 14.21 -0.03 -8.04
CA ALA A 59 14.49 0.76 -9.24
C ALA A 59 15.10 2.14 -8.96
N LEU A 60 14.76 2.77 -7.83
CA LEU A 60 15.35 4.05 -7.41
C LEU A 60 16.78 3.90 -6.86
N LEU A 61 17.12 2.73 -6.31
CA LEU A 61 18.46 2.42 -5.82
C LEU A 61 19.39 1.98 -6.97
N ASP A 62 18.84 1.30 -7.98
CA ASP A 62 19.57 0.89 -9.17
C ASP A 62 19.95 2.08 -10.09
N ASP A 63 19.30 3.23 -9.93
CA ASP A 63 19.60 4.50 -10.62
C ASP A 63 20.74 5.32 -9.95
N GLU A 64 21.58 4.69 -9.11
CA GLU A 64 22.79 5.34 -8.59
C GLU A 64 23.76 5.60 -9.75
N PRO A 65 24.09 6.87 -10.09
CA PRO A 65 25.02 7.17 -11.16
C PRO A 65 26.37 6.49 -10.85
N PRO A 66 26.99 5.80 -11.83
CA PRO A 66 28.26 5.12 -11.56
C PRO A 66 29.26 6.14 -11.03
N ASP A 67 29.76 5.82 -9.82
CA ASP A 67 30.82 6.50 -9.07
C ASP A 67 31.75 7.29 -10.00
N ARG A 68 31.64 8.63 -9.97
CA ARG A 68 32.56 9.52 -10.66
C ARG A 68 33.89 9.53 -9.89
N ARG A 69 34.70 8.51 -10.11
CA ARG A 69 36.14 8.52 -9.79
C ARG A 69 36.96 9.10 -10.93
#